data_AF-A0A1Z4BNU7-F1
#
_entry.id   AF-A0A1Z4BNU7-F1
#
_cell.length_a   1.000
_cell.length_b   1.000
_cell.length_c   1.000
_cell.angle_alpha   90.00
_cell.angle_beta   90.00
_cell.angle_gamma   90.00
#
_symmetry.space_group_name_H-M   'P 1'
#
loop_
_entity.id
_entity.type
_entity.pdbx_description
1 polymer ?
#
loop_
_entity_poly.entity_id
_entity_poly.type
_entity_poly.pdbx_seq_one_letter_code
_entity_poly.pdbx_strand_id
1 'polypeptide(L)'
;MEENKAMEIYDVCDYIVKRTLGESDMLKILNEFTNGDKSSSLLDKISNDIGTYINYHREIITEKELEDLIRGKGTNNLPDEYSKYFYSKGKERNIFSLMELPYPFELYKLIVFQRIVNKQKNSSENIISQNILKWKGNDLQLTELIEGLIEVGVLPPSLSKKEIYERFKVFFDTDIDYTERKKTIRKRTNNLTPFIDELQDSVENWIKNKDE
;
A
#
# COMPACT_ATOMS: atom_id res chain seq x y z
N MET A 1 31.61 7.54 -3.88
CA MET A 1 30.39 7.47 -3.06
C MET A 1 29.24 7.60 -4.02
N GLU A 2 28.69 6.47 -4.45
CA GLU A 2 27.44 6.47 -5.22
C GLU A 2 26.31 6.81 -4.26
N GLU A 3 25.64 7.93 -4.52
CA GLU A 3 24.39 8.28 -3.86
C GLU A 3 23.39 7.14 -4.11
N ASN A 4 22.88 6.53 -3.05
CA ASN A 4 21.77 5.59 -3.12
C ASN A 4 20.56 6.34 -3.70
N LYS A 5 20.41 6.33 -5.02
CA LYS A 5 19.23 6.83 -5.70
C LYS A 5 18.06 5.96 -5.24
N ALA A 6 17.14 6.54 -4.48
CA ALA A 6 15.90 5.87 -4.12
C ALA A 6 15.24 5.40 -5.43
N MET A 7 15.00 4.10 -5.54
CA MET A 7 14.35 3.52 -6.71
C MET A 7 13.00 4.20 -6.90
N GLU A 8 12.74 4.80 -8.05
CA GLU A 8 11.45 5.42 -8.34
C GLU A 8 10.48 4.36 -8.88
N ILE A 9 9.17 4.61 -8.77
CA ILE A 9 8.16 3.67 -9.28
C ILE A 9 8.30 3.44 -10.80
N TYR A 10 8.82 4.41 -11.54
CA TYR A 10 9.12 4.25 -12.96
C TYR A 10 10.29 3.31 -13.22
N ASP A 11 11.31 3.30 -12.36
CA ASP A 11 12.40 2.31 -12.42
C ASP A 11 11.85 0.88 -12.18
N VAL A 12 10.86 0.75 -11.29
CA VAL A 12 10.14 -0.51 -11.04
C VAL A 12 9.31 -0.92 -12.26
N CYS A 13 8.59 0.02 -12.89
CA CYS A 13 7.84 -0.24 -14.12
C CYS A 13 8.77 -0.74 -15.24
N ASP A 14 9.89 -0.05 -15.45
CA ASP A 14 10.93 -0.43 -16.41
C ASP A 14 11.47 -1.84 -16.15
N TYR A 15 11.72 -2.17 -14.88
CA TYR A 15 12.22 -3.47 -14.47
C TYR A 15 11.21 -4.59 -14.74
N ILE A 16 9.92 -4.35 -14.48
CA ILE A 16 8.84 -5.31 -14.71
C ILE A 16 8.63 -5.56 -16.20
N VAL A 17 8.65 -4.48 -16.99
CA VAL A 17 8.53 -4.50 -18.46
C VAL A 17 9.59 -5.43 -19.06
N LYS A 18 10.85 -5.27 -18.66
CA LYS A 18 12.02 -5.95 -19.25
C LYS A 18 12.20 -7.43 -18.86
N ARG A 19 11.43 -7.96 -17.90
CA ARG A 19 11.65 -9.33 -17.37
C ARG A 19 10.42 -10.23 -17.48
N THR A 20 10.64 -11.53 -17.57
CA THR A 20 9.57 -12.53 -17.45
C THR A 20 9.31 -12.78 -15.96
N LEU A 21 8.27 -12.17 -15.42
CA LEU A 21 7.92 -12.23 -13.99
C LEU A 21 6.53 -12.81 -13.80
N GLY A 22 6.35 -13.65 -12.77
CA GLY A 22 5.03 -14.07 -12.30
C GLY A 22 4.43 -13.09 -11.31
N GLU A 23 3.14 -13.25 -10.97
CA GLU A 23 2.46 -12.39 -9.99
C GLU A 23 3.14 -12.42 -8.60
N SER A 24 3.71 -13.56 -8.20
CA SER A 24 4.44 -13.70 -6.93
C SER A 24 5.70 -12.83 -6.90
N ASP A 25 6.42 -12.75 -8.02
CA ASP A 25 7.63 -11.93 -8.13
C ASP A 25 7.27 -10.45 -8.12
N MET A 26 6.20 -10.07 -8.81
CA MET A 26 5.65 -8.70 -8.80
C MET A 26 5.23 -8.28 -7.38
N LEU A 27 4.64 -9.18 -6.60
CA LEU A 27 4.28 -8.89 -5.20
C LEU A 27 5.51 -8.71 -4.30
N LYS A 28 6.57 -9.50 -4.52
CA LYS A 28 7.85 -9.32 -3.80
C LYS A 28 8.46 -7.96 -4.11
N ILE A 29 8.51 -7.59 -5.39
CA ILE A 29 9.01 -6.28 -5.85
C ILE A 29 8.22 -5.15 -5.21
N LEU A 30 6.88 -5.26 -5.13
CA LEU A 30 6.06 -4.27 -4.42
C LEU A 30 6.45 -4.15 -2.94
N ASN A 31 6.57 -5.27 -2.23
CA ASN A 31 6.93 -5.25 -0.81
C ASN A 31 8.34 -4.71 -0.56
N GLU A 32 9.30 -5.02 -1.44
CA GLU A 32 10.66 -4.48 -1.38
C GLU A 32 10.66 -2.98 -1.65
N PHE A 33 9.93 -2.54 -2.68
CA PHE A 33 9.79 -1.13 -3.03
C PHE A 33 9.15 -0.29 -1.91
N THR A 34 8.13 -0.82 -1.24
CA THR A 34 7.45 -0.12 -0.14
C THR A 34 8.09 -0.35 1.22
N ASN A 35 9.17 -1.13 1.33
CA ASN A 35 9.69 -1.64 2.61
C ASN A 35 8.60 -2.29 3.50
N GLY A 36 7.60 -2.93 2.87
CA GLY A 36 6.45 -3.52 3.53
C GLY A 36 5.35 -2.54 3.96
N ASP A 37 5.49 -1.24 3.70
CA ASP A 37 4.42 -0.26 3.91
C ASP A 37 3.27 -0.53 2.92
N LYS A 38 2.06 -0.65 3.46
CA LYS A 38 0.81 -0.90 2.71
C LYS A 38 -0.25 0.17 3.00
N SER A 39 0.17 1.36 3.42
CA SER A 39 -0.72 2.48 3.61
C SER A 39 -1.48 2.81 2.32
N SER A 40 -2.78 3.03 2.44
CA SER A 40 -3.66 3.28 1.28
C SER A 40 -3.19 4.49 0.46
N SER A 41 -2.72 5.55 1.12
CA SER A 41 -2.17 6.74 0.46
C SER A 41 -0.93 6.46 -0.40
N LEU A 42 -0.03 5.58 0.07
CA LEU A 42 1.15 5.16 -0.69
C LEU A 42 0.75 4.28 -1.87
N LEU A 43 -0.13 3.30 -1.64
CA LEU A 43 -0.61 2.40 -2.70
C LEU A 43 -1.43 3.14 -3.78
N ASP A 44 -2.21 4.15 -3.40
CA ASP A 44 -2.94 5.01 -4.34
C ASP A 44 -1.98 5.83 -5.20
N LYS A 45 -0.94 6.41 -4.59
CA LYS A 45 0.11 7.12 -5.33
C LYS A 45 0.80 6.18 -6.33
N ILE A 46 1.21 4.99 -5.89
CA ILE A 46 1.85 3.98 -6.74
C ILE A 46 0.93 3.56 -7.90
N SER A 47 -0.35 3.30 -7.61
CA SER A 47 -1.33 2.90 -8.62
C SER A 47 -1.54 4.01 -9.68
N ASN A 48 -1.61 5.27 -9.25
CA ASN A 48 -1.72 6.42 -10.14
C ASN A 48 -0.46 6.65 -10.98
N ASP A 49 0.72 6.49 -10.40
CA ASP A 49 2.00 6.64 -11.11
C ASP A 49 2.16 5.53 -12.18
N ILE A 50 1.79 4.28 -11.87
CA ILE A 50 1.76 3.19 -12.87
C ILE A 50 0.79 3.53 -14.02
N GLY A 51 -0.38 4.09 -13.71
CA GLY A 51 -1.35 4.53 -14.71
C GLY A 51 -0.80 5.64 -15.61
N THR A 52 -0.08 6.60 -15.02
CA THR A 52 0.60 7.69 -15.76
C THR A 52 1.65 7.14 -16.70
N TYR A 53 2.47 6.19 -16.23
CA TYR A 53 3.49 5.53 -17.05
C TYR A 53 2.87 4.79 -18.25
N ILE A 54 1.80 4.02 -18.03
CA ILE A 54 1.09 3.31 -19.09
C ILE A 54 0.56 4.30 -20.14
N ASN A 55 -0.04 5.41 -19.70
CA ASN A 55 -0.60 6.42 -20.61
C ASN A 55 0.48 7.14 -21.42
N TYR A 56 1.59 7.54 -20.79
CA TYR A 56 2.73 8.16 -21.46
C TYR A 56 3.29 7.26 -22.57
N HIS A 57 3.51 5.98 -22.28
CA HIS A 57 4.02 5.03 -23.27
C HIS A 57 2.98 4.64 -24.34
N ARG A 58 1.68 4.84 -24.07
CA ARG A 58 0.60 4.65 -25.03
C ARG A 58 0.51 5.79 -26.04
N GLU A 59 0.78 7.03 -25.64
CA GLU A 59 0.74 8.21 -26.53
C GLU A 59 1.84 8.21 -27.60
N ILE A 60 2.96 7.51 -27.37
CA ILE A 60 4.10 7.44 -28.29
C ILE A 60 3.77 6.70 -29.59
N ILE A 61 2.69 5.92 -29.62
CA ILE A 61 2.37 5.10 -30.77
C ILE A 61 0.90 5.31 -31.17
N THR A 62 0.67 5.59 -32.46
CA THR A 62 -0.57 6.22 -32.93
C THR A 62 -1.74 5.25 -33.00
N GLU A 63 -2.97 5.76 -32.87
CA GLU A 63 -4.21 4.96 -32.98
C GLU A 63 -4.31 4.23 -34.34
N LYS A 64 -3.73 4.79 -35.39
CA LYS A 64 -3.70 4.19 -36.72
C LYS A 64 -2.73 3.01 -36.80
N GLU A 65 -1.55 3.12 -36.19
CA GLU A 65 -0.58 2.02 -36.10
C GLU A 65 -1.17 0.85 -35.30
N LEU A 66 -1.96 1.16 -34.28
CA LEU A 66 -2.75 0.19 -33.53
C LEU A 66 -3.82 -0.48 -34.43
N GLU A 67 -4.56 0.28 -35.24
CA GLU A 67 -5.56 -0.28 -36.19
C GLU A 67 -4.93 -1.18 -37.26
N ASP A 68 -3.78 -0.81 -37.81
CA ASP A 68 -3.10 -1.56 -38.87
C ASP A 68 -2.53 -2.89 -38.33
N LEU A 69 -2.05 -2.91 -37.08
CA LEU A 69 -1.65 -4.11 -36.35
C LEU A 69 -2.84 -5.06 -36.09
N ILE A 70 -3.99 -4.50 -35.72
CA ILE A 70 -5.24 -5.27 -35.52
C ILE A 70 -5.73 -5.88 -36.85
N ARG A 71 -5.52 -5.21 -37.98
CA ARG A 71 -5.95 -5.66 -39.31
C ARG A 71 -4.99 -6.63 -40.00
N GLY A 72 -3.89 -7.00 -39.34
CA GLY A 72 -2.94 -8.00 -39.85
C GLY A 72 -2.12 -7.56 -41.06
N LYS A 73 -2.04 -6.25 -41.35
CA LYS A 73 -1.19 -5.73 -42.43
C LYS A 73 0.22 -5.49 -41.90
N GLY A 74 1.01 -6.56 -41.80
CA GLY A 74 2.42 -6.46 -41.38
C GLY A 74 3.00 -7.70 -40.67
N THR A 75 2.34 -8.86 -40.76
CA THR A 75 2.61 -10.07 -39.97
C THR A 75 3.93 -10.80 -40.27
N ASN A 76 4.85 -10.22 -41.04
CA ASN A 76 6.10 -10.89 -41.41
C ASN A 76 7.10 -11.04 -40.25
N ASN A 77 6.81 -10.52 -39.06
CA ASN A 77 7.74 -10.52 -37.90
C ASN A 77 7.13 -11.05 -36.59
N LEU A 78 5.98 -11.74 -36.58
CA LEU A 78 5.48 -12.36 -35.34
C LEU A 78 6.22 -13.67 -35.03
N PRO A 79 6.74 -13.87 -33.80
CA PRO A 79 7.30 -15.16 -33.39
C PRO A 79 6.25 -16.27 -33.44
N ASP A 80 6.64 -17.46 -33.91
CA ASP A 80 5.74 -18.62 -34.13
C ASP A 80 4.91 -19.03 -32.90
N GLU A 81 5.38 -18.70 -31.70
CA GLU A 81 4.77 -19.04 -30.42
C GLU A 81 3.37 -18.42 -30.21
N TYR A 82 3.03 -17.39 -31.01
CA TYR A 82 1.75 -16.67 -30.94
C TYR A 82 0.67 -17.21 -31.87
N SER A 83 1.00 -18.12 -32.80
CA SER A 83 0.04 -18.72 -33.74
C SER A 83 -1.09 -19.49 -33.03
N LYS A 84 -0.83 -20.04 -31.83
CA LYS A 84 -1.80 -20.81 -31.02
C LYS A 84 -2.98 -19.99 -30.50
N TYR A 85 -2.85 -18.67 -30.39
CA TYR A 85 -3.93 -17.79 -29.91
C TYR A 85 -4.93 -17.41 -31.01
N PHE A 86 -4.57 -17.61 -32.28
CA PHE A 86 -5.44 -17.31 -33.42
C PHE A 86 -6.28 -18.52 -33.87
N TYR A 87 -5.92 -19.74 -33.47
CA TYR A 87 -6.56 -20.97 -33.95
C TYR A 87 -7.24 -21.82 -32.85
N SER A 88 -7.85 -21.21 -31.84
CA SER A 88 -8.75 -21.96 -30.94
C SER A 88 -10.17 -22.02 -31.52
N LYS A 89 -10.48 -23.10 -32.24
CA LYS A 89 -11.85 -23.46 -32.64
C LYS A 89 -12.67 -23.85 -31.41
N GLY A 90 -13.73 -23.11 -31.08
CA GLY A 90 -14.74 -23.59 -30.14
C GLY A 90 -15.57 -22.46 -29.53
N LYS A 91 -16.88 -22.53 -29.76
CA LYS A 91 -17.91 -21.64 -29.24
C LYS A 91 -17.79 -21.45 -27.72
N GLU A 92 -17.59 -20.21 -27.26
CA GLU A 92 -18.46 -19.47 -26.34
C GLU A 92 -17.80 -18.15 -25.91
N ARG A 93 -18.44 -17.03 -26.29
CA ARG A 93 -18.26 -15.64 -25.82
C ARG A 93 -16.84 -15.25 -25.36
N ASN A 94 -15.94 -15.06 -26.32
CA ASN A 94 -14.73 -14.26 -26.09
C ASN A 94 -15.09 -12.77 -26.10
N ILE A 95 -15.36 -12.19 -24.94
CA ILE A 95 -15.19 -10.74 -24.77
C ILE A 95 -13.70 -10.54 -24.46
N PHE A 96 -12.86 -10.60 -25.49
CA PHE A 96 -11.54 -9.99 -25.38
C PHE A 96 -11.76 -8.48 -25.52
N SER A 97 -11.82 -7.82 -24.37
CA SER A 97 -11.92 -6.35 -24.27
C SER A 97 -10.65 -5.72 -24.85
N LEU A 98 -10.73 -4.47 -25.29
CA LEU A 98 -9.66 -3.62 -25.88
C LEU A 98 -8.28 -3.62 -25.17
N MET A 99 -8.11 -4.35 -24.07
CA MET A 99 -6.86 -4.55 -23.33
C MET A 99 -5.95 -5.66 -23.87
N GLU A 100 -6.39 -6.44 -24.85
CA GLU A 100 -5.72 -7.71 -25.20
C GLU A 100 -5.19 -7.78 -26.64
N LEU A 101 -4.54 -6.72 -27.13
CA LEU A 101 -3.37 -6.69 -28.08
C LEU A 101 -3.30 -5.32 -28.83
N PRO A 102 -2.14 -4.83 -29.28
CA PRO A 102 -0.79 -4.82 -28.71
C PRO A 102 -0.25 -3.36 -28.58
N TYR A 103 0.21 -2.97 -27.40
CA TYR A 103 1.55 -2.39 -27.28
C TYR A 103 2.40 -3.39 -26.50
N PRO A 104 3.73 -3.41 -26.70
CA PRO A 104 4.54 -4.61 -26.58
C PRO A 104 4.26 -5.28 -25.24
N PHE A 105 4.12 -6.61 -25.28
CA PHE A 105 3.76 -7.54 -24.18
C PHE A 105 4.17 -7.09 -22.76
N GLU A 106 5.27 -6.35 -22.65
CA GLU A 106 5.72 -5.67 -21.46
C GLU A 106 4.70 -4.76 -20.74
N LEU A 107 3.83 -3.99 -21.41
CA LEU A 107 2.89 -3.08 -20.73
C LEU A 107 1.73 -3.82 -20.04
N TYR A 108 1.35 -5.00 -20.54
CA TYR A 108 0.37 -5.87 -19.87
C TYR A 108 0.83 -6.25 -18.46
N LYS A 109 2.15 -6.44 -18.27
CA LYS A 109 2.73 -6.73 -16.95
C LYS A 109 2.49 -5.59 -15.97
N LEU A 110 2.46 -4.33 -16.44
CA LEU A 110 2.15 -3.17 -15.60
C LEU A 110 0.68 -3.11 -15.21
N ILE A 111 -0.23 -3.55 -16.09
CA ILE A 111 -1.66 -3.69 -15.75
C ILE A 111 -1.85 -4.77 -14.67
N VAL A 112 -1.17 -5.91 -14.80
CA VAL A 112 -1.16 -6.97 -13.77
C VAL A 112 -0.57 -6.43 -12.47
N PHE A 113 0.53 -5.69 -12.54
CA PHE A 113 1.16 -5.08 -11.36
C PHE A 113 0.24 -4.08 -10.65
N GLN A 114 -0.41 -3.18 -11.41
CA GLN A 114 -1.38 -2.23 -10.87
C GLN A 114 -2.57 -2.94 -10.19
N ARG A 115 -3.03 -4.07 -10.75
CA ARG A 115 -4.07 -4.91 -10.10
C ARG A 115 -3.56 -5.51 -8.79
N ILE A 116 -2.30 -5.94 -8.71
CA ILE A 116 -1.70 -6.45 -7.46
C ILE A 116 -1.67 -5.34 -6.40
N VAL A 117 -1.25 -4.12 -6.77
CA VAL A 117 -1.27 -2.94 -5.89
C VAL A 117 -2.69 -2.68 -5.38
N ASN A 118 -3.69 -2.64 -6.28
CA ASN A 118 -5.09 -2.42 -5.92
C ASN A 118 -5.70 -3.58 -5.09
N LYS A 119 -5.24 -4.83 -5.27
CA LYS A 119 -5.62 -5.96 -4.39
C LYS A 119 -5.05 -5.80 -2.98
N GLN A 120 -3.82 -5.29 -2.85
CA GLN A 120 -3.27 -4.95 -1.54
C GLN A 120 -4.09 -3.84 -0.88
N LYS A 121 -4.53 -2.83 -1.64
CA LYS A 121 -5.48 -1.81 -1.17
C LYS A 121 -6.78 -2.41 -0.64
N ASN A 122 -7.46 -3.25 -1.42
CA ASN A 122 -8.72 -3.88 -1.00
C ASN A 122 -8.57 -4.84 0.19
N SER A 123 -7.38 -5.44 0.35
CA SER A 123 -7.06 -6.28 1.51
C SER A 123 -6.76 -5.43 2.75
N SER A 124 -6.05 -4.30 2.60
CA SER A 124 -5.87 -3.34 3.68
C SER A 124 -7.18 -2.66 4.08
N GLU A 125 -8.06 -2.33 3.13
CA GLU A 125 -9.39 -1.77 3.40
C GLU A 125 -10.33 -2.79 4.07
N ASN A 126 -10.28 -4.08 3.69
CA ASN A 126 -11.03 -5.13 4.39
C ASN A 126 -10.49 -5.42 5.80
N ILE A 127 -9.18 -5.38 6.02
CA ILE A 127 -8.61 -5.56 7.36
C ILE A 127 -8.89 -4.34 8.23
N ILE A 128 -8.76 -3.12 7.69
CA ILE A 128 -9.04 -1.87 8.42
C ILE A 128 -10.54 -1.76 8.74
N SER A 129 -11.45 -2.10 7.82
CA SER A 129 -12.89 -2.01 8.06
C SER A 129 -13.45 -3.10 9.00
N GLN A 130 -12.77 -4.24 9.15
CA GLN A 130 -13.21 -5.33 10.05
C GLN A 130 -12.48 -5.36 11.40
N ASN A 131 -11.31 -4.70 11.55
CA ASN A 131 -10.49 -4.73 12.76
C ASN A 131 -10.12 -3.33 13.30
N ILE A 132 -11.02 -2.35 13.22
CA ILE A 132 -10.81 -1.08 13.94
C ILE A 132 -10.79 -1.38 15.44
N LEU A 133 -9.63 -1.22 16.07
CA LEU A 133 -9.47 -1.38 17.50
C LEU A 133 -10.04 -0.12 18.17
N LYS A 134 -11.33 -0.12 18.50
CA LYS A 134 -11.98 1.05 19.12
C LYS A 134 -11.44 1.27 20.52
N TRP A 135 -10.94 2.47 20.79
CA TRP A 135 -10.55 2.87 22.14
C TRP A 135 -11.80 2.93 23.04
N LYS A 136 -11.79 2.16 24.14
CA LYS A 136 -12.89 2.14 25.13
C LYS A 136 -12.60 2.97 26.37
N GLY A 137 -11.36 3.41 26.56
CA GLY A 137 -11.01 4.35 27.63
C GLY A 137 -11.46 5.78 27.28
N ASN A 138 -11.14 6.72 28.15
CA ASN A 138 -11.37 8.14 27.88
C ASN A 138 -10.19 8.80 27.15
N ASP A 139 -10.41 9.99 26.60
CA ASP A 139 -9.42 10.75 25.84
C ASP A 139 -8.14 11.06 26.63
N LEU A 140 -8.27 11.31 27.95
CA LEU A 140 -7.11 11.62 28.80
C LEU A 140 -6.23 10.39 28.95
N GLN A 141 -6.81 9.21 29.15
CA GLN A 141 -6.09 7.93 29.22
C GLN A 141 -5.31 7.66 27.92
N LEU A 142 -5.96 7.83 26.76
CA LEU A 142 -5.27 7.63 25.48
C LEU A 142 -4.17 8.66 25.25
N THR A 143 -4.41 9.93 25.59
CA THR A 143 -3.40 11.00 25.45
C THR A 143 -2.19 10.72 26.35
N GLU A 144 -2.44 10.27 27.57
CA GLU A 144 -1.41 9.91 28.56
C GLU A 144 -0.56 8.72 28.08
N LEU A 145 -1.20 7.67 27.55
CA LEU A 145 -0.51 6.54 26.95
C LEU A 145 0.39 6.97 25.78
N ILE A 146 -0.14 7.79 24.86
CA ILE A 146 0.61 8.24 23.69
C ILE A 146 1.82 9.10 24.10
N GLU A 147 1.66 10.05 25.03
CA GLU A 147 2.80 10.83 25.53
C GLU A 147 3.82 9.94 26.24
N GLY A 148 3.38 8.94 27.01
CA GLY A 148 4.28 7.96 27.60
C GLY A 148 5.14 7.22 26.55
N LEU A 149 4.51 6.72 25.49
CA LEU A 149 5.21 6.04 24.39
C LEU A 149 6.20 6.97 23.65
N ILE A 150 5.83 8.24 23.50
CA ILE A 150 6.70 9.27 22.90
C ILE A 150 7.93 9.52 23.78
N GLU A 151 7.74 9.76 25.07
CA GLU A 151 8.82 10.11 25.99
C GLU A 151 9.77 8.93 26.28
N VAL A 152 9.27 7.69 26.26
CA VAL A 152 10.13 6.48 26.35
C VAL A 152 10.92 6.26 25.05
N GLY A 153 10.51 6.88 23.93
CA GLY A 153 11.25 6.80 22.67
C GLY A 153 11.12 5.46 21.93
N VAL A 154 10.06 4.69 22.22
CA VAL A 154 9.78 3.40 21.54
C VAL A 154 9.10 3.57 20.18
N LEU A 155 8.69 4.79 19.84
CA LEU A 155 8.08 5.12 18.55
C LEU A 155 9.16 5.54 17.54
N PRO A 156 8.90 5.38 16.22
CA PRO A 156 9.88 5.71 15.20
C PRO A 156 10.37 7.16 15.31
N PRO A 157 11.70 7.39 15.42
CA PRO A 157 12.26 8.73 15.64
C PRO A 157 12.09 9.66 14.43
N SER A 158 11.77 9.11 13.27
CA SER A 158 11.48 9.86 12.05
C SER A 158 10.12 10.55 12.06
N LEU A 159 9.23 10.22 13.00
CA LEU A 159 7.88 10.77 13.06
C LEU A 159 7.82 11.95 14.03
N SER A 160 7.18 13.03 13.60
CA SER A 160 6.83 14.13 14.50
C SER A 160 5.73 13.72 15.49
N LYS A 161 5.68 14.38 16.65
CA LYS A 161 4.58 14.17 17.63
C LYS A 161 3.20 14.31 16.98
N LYS A 162 3.03 15.25 16.04
CA LYS A 162 1.76 15.46 15.30
C LYS A 162 1.38 14.24 14.46
N GLU A 163 2.32 13.69 13.70
CA GLU A 163 2.07 12.51 12.87
C GLU A 163 1.75 11.28 13.72
N ILE A 164 2.40 11.14 14.87
CA ILE A 164 2.09 10.08 15.84
C ILE A 164 0.62 10.17 16.28
N TYR A 165 0.16 11.35 16.69
CA TYR A 165 -1.24 11.56 17.09
C TYR A 165 -2.25 11.27 15.97
N GLU A 166 -1.98 11.72 14.74
CA GLU A 166 -2.88 11.46 13.62
C GLU A 166 -2.95 9.95 13.29
N ARG A 167 -1.83 9.22 13.40
CA ARG A 167 -1.83 7.76 13.25
C ARG A 167 -2.65 7.08 14.34
N PHE A 168 -2.59 7.55 15.58
CA PHE A 168 -3.41 7.01 16.67
C PHE A 168 -4.90 7.31 16.50
N LYS A 169 -5.29 8.47 15.97
CA LYS A 169 -6.69 8.77 15.61
C LYS A 169 -7.23 7.78 14.60
N VAL A 170 -6.46 7.56 13.53
CA VAL A 170 -6.83 6.63 12.46
C VAL A 170 -6.90 5.20 13.00
N PHE A 171 -5.92 4.79 13.82
CA PHE A 171 -5.86 3.44 14.37
C PHE A 171 -7.02 3.12 15.30
N PHE A 172 -7.37 4.07 16.19
CA PHE A 172 -8.43 3.89 17.18
C PHE A 172 -9.82 4.37 16.71
N ASP A 173 -9.93 4.93 15.51
CA ASP A 173 -11.13 5.58 14.95
C ASP A 173 -11.73 6.60 15.92
N THR A 174 -10.94 7.64 16.20
CA THR A 174 -11.28 8.65 17.20
C THR A 174 -10.96 10.07 16.72
N ASP A 175 -11.75 11.04 17.19
CA ASP A 175 -11.66 12.46 16.85
C ASP A 175 -11.01 13.32 17.96
N ILE A 176 -10.31 12.69 18.91
CA ILE A 176 -9.73 13.35 20.10
C ILE A 176 -8.90 14.59 19.74
N ASP A 177 -9.20 15.70 20.44
CA ASP A 177 -8.32 16.87 20.46
C ASP A 177 -7.20 16.72 21.50
N TYR A 178 -6.09 16.14 21.06
CA TYR A 178 -4.92 15.96 21.92
C TYR A 178 -4.33 17.27 22.46
N THR A 179 -4.55 18.42 21.81
CA THR A 179 -3.97 19.70 22.26
C THR A 179 -4.56 20.12 23.60
N GLU A 180 -5.88 20.06 23.70
CA GLU A 180 -6.58 20.37 24.95
C GLU A 180 -6.32 19.30 26.02
N ARG A 181 -6.30 18.00 25.64
CA ARG A 181 -6.03 16.92 26.59
C ARG A 181 -4.62 17.00 27.19
N LYS A 182 -3.61 17.37 26.41
CA LYS A 182 -2.25 17.63 26.91
C LYS A 182 -2.21 18.75 27.93
N LYS A 183 -2.91 19.86 27.68
CA LYS A 183 -2.99 20.98 28.64
C LYS A 183 -3.60 20.52 29.95
N THR A 184 -4.64 19.69 29.89
CA THR A 184 -5.29 19.13 31.09
C THR A 184 -4.35 18.21 31.86
N ILE A 185 -3.66 17.28 31.20
CA ILE A 185 -2.70 16.37 31.85
C ILE A 185 -1.57 17.16 32.53
N ARG A 186 -1.01 18.17 31.84
CA ARG A 186 0.08 19.02 32.39
C ARG A 186 -0.33 19.86 33.61
N LYS A 187 -1.63 20.04 33.87
CA LYS A 187 -2.14 20.79 35.04
C LYS A 187 -2.29 19.92 36.29
N ARG A 188 -2.12 18.60 36.19
CA ARG A 188 -2.21 17.71 37.35
C ARG A 188 -1.09 18.04 38.34
N THR A 189 -1.44 18.12 39.61
CA THR A 189 -0.51 18.38 40.72
C THR A 189 -0.34 17.17 41.62
N ASN A 190 -1.36 16.33 41.71
CA ASN A 190 -1.38 15.07 42.46
C ASN A 190 -1.77 13.94 41.48
N ASN A 191 -1.18 12.75 41.67
CA ASN A 191 -1.37 11.59 40.80
C ASN A 191 -1.17 11.96 39.31
N LEU A 192 0.09 12.07 38.91
CA LEU A 192 0.47 12.62 37.59
C LEU A 192 0.07 11.68 36.44
N THR A 193 0.13 10.37 36.69
CA THR A 193 0.03 9.31 35.68
C THR A 193 -0.96 8.20 36.06
N PRO A 194 -2.22 8.54 36.41
CA PRO A 194 -3.19 7.60 36.94
C PRO A 194 -3.45 6.41 36.02
N PHE A 195 -3.39 6.59 34.71
CA PHE A 195 -3.64 5.49 33.77
C PHE A 195 -2.41 4.59 33.59
N ILE A 196 -1.20 5.17 33.58
CA ILE A 196 0.03 4.38 33.52
C ILE A 196 0.19 3.54 34.80
N ASP A 197 -0.16 4.11 35.95
CA ASP A 197 -0.14 3.40 37.24
C ASP A 197 -1.12 2.20 37.20
N GLU A 198 -2.33 2.40 36.69
CA GLU A 198 -3.34 1.33 36.51
C GLU A 198 -2.85 0.23 35.53
N LEU A 199 -2.19 0.61 34.44
CA LEU A 199 -1.59 -0.33 33.50
C LEU A 199 -0.46 -1.14 34.14
N GLN A 200 0.39 -0.50 34.94
CA GLN A 200 1.45 -1.18 35.67
C GLN A 200 0.87 -2.23 36.61
N ASP A 201 -0.08 -1.84 37.47
CA ASP A 201 -0.73 -2.74 38.42
C ASP A 201 -1.38 -3.93 37.69
N SER A 202 -2.06 -3.67 36.57
CA SER A 202 -2.73 -4.69 35.76
C SER A 202 -1.74 -5.70 35.18
N VAL A 203 -0.62 -5.23 34.61
CA VAL A 203 0.43 -6.09 34.06
C VAL A 203 1.13 -6.88 35.16
N GLU A 204 1.43 -6.25 36.30
CA GLU A 204 2.02 -6.93 37.45
C GLU A 204 1.12 -8.04 37.98
N ASN A 205 -0.19 -7.79 38.07
CA ASN A 205 -1.17 -8.79 38.50
C ASN A 205 -1.23 -9.97 37.53
N TRP A 206 -1.24 -9.69 36.22
CA TRP A 206 -1.18 -10.74 35.20
C TRP A 206 0.11 -11.58 35.32
N ILE A 207 1.27 -10.97 35.56
CA ILE A 207 2.54 -11.69 35.78
C ILE A 207 2.50 -12.55 37.05
N LYS A 208 1.87 -12.05 38.13
CA LYS A 208 1.74 -12.77 39.41
C LYS A 208 0.75 -13.93 39.32
N ASN A 209 -0.30 -13.80 38.51
CA ASN A 209 -1.30 -14.84 38.25
C ASN A 209 -0.73 -15.88 37.26
N LYS A 210 0.09 -16.81 37.75
CA LYS A 210 0.74 -17.86 36.95
C LYS A 210 -0.16 -19.02 36.49
N ASP A 211 -1.47 -18.89 36.57
CA ASP A 211 -2.41 -19.95 36.21
C ASP A 211 -3.15 -19.64 34.90
N GLU A 212 -2.44 -19.75 33.78
CA GLU A 212 -2.97 -20.13 32.45
C GLU A 212 -1.96 -21.00 31.70
#